data_AF-A0A2D3WAY9-F1
#
_entry.id   AF-A0A2D3WAY9-F1
#
_cell.length_a   1.000
_cell.length_b   1.000
_cell.length_c   1.000
_cell.angle_alpha   90.00
_cell.angle_beta   90.00
_cell.angle_gamma   90.00
#
_symmetry.space_group_name_H-M   'P 1'
#
loop_
_entity.id
_entity.type
_entity.pdbx_description
1 polymer ?
#
loop_
_entity_poly.entity_id
_entity_poly.type
_entity_poly.pdbx_seq_one_letter_code
_entity_poly.pdbx_strand_id
1 'polypeptide(L)'
;MATSSLSSLGLGSDGALSYDTIDKLRTVDEKAQLDPIDKKITTNTTKQNDLTSLTSLVTTLKTSTNSLASEMTYLKRTTTVSNSAVSITAQSGTDVQDFSLHVTTLAKQDVYQSKTYTSQTATFASADDTLTLKINGKSYDFNVTSTTTLSELKD
;
A
#
# COMPACT_ATOMS: atom_id res chain seq x y z
N MET A 1 -76.08 -34.07 -5.99
CA MET A 1 -75.18 -33.33 -5.06
C MET A 1 -75.15 -34.12 -3.77
N ALA A 2 -74.03 -34.79 -3.46
CA ALA A 2 -73.88 -35.52 -2.19
C ALA A 2 -73.81 -34.48 -1.05
N THR A 3 -74.73 -34.61 -0.10
CA THR A 3 -74.90 -33.71 1.05
C THR A 3 -73.88 -34.03 2.13
N SER A 4 -72.67 -33.48 2.03
CA SER A 4 -71.76 -33.41 3.18
C SER A 4 -72.03 -32.10 3.91
N SER A 5 -72.94 -32.12 4.88
CA SER A 5 -73.13 -31.01 5.83
C SER A 5 -72.07 -31.08 6.93
N LEU A 6 -71.33 -29.99 7.16
CA LEU A 6 -70.45 -29.82 8.32
C LEU A 6 -71.31 -29.93 9.60
N SER A 7 -71.12 -30.99 10.38
CA SER A 7 -72.00 -31.33 11.51
C SER A 7 -71.78 -30.46 12.75
N SER A 8 -70.60 -29.84 12.91
CA SER A 8 -70.27 -28.97 14.04
C SER A 8 -68.97 -28.20 13.77
N LEU A 9 -68.94 -26.91 14.12
CA LEU A 9 -67.72 -26.11 14.25
C LEU A 9 -67.49 -25.90 15.75
N GLY A 10 -66.46 -26.54 16.29
CA GLY A 10 -66.09 -26.41 17.70
C GLY A 10 -64.61 -26.06 17.84
N LEU A 11 -64.30 -25.06 18.65
CA LEU A 11 -62.93 -24.70 19.03
C LEU A 11 -62.58 -25.43 20.33
N GLY A 12 -61.47 -26.17 20.34
CA GLY A 12 -60.96 -26.84 21.55
C GLY A 12 -61.69 -28.12 21.96
N SER A 13 -62.46 -28.73 21.05
CA SER A 13 -63.21 -29.95 21.32
C SER A 13 -62.25 -31.17 21.41
N ASP A 14 -62.21 -31.83 22.57
CA ASP A 14 -61.61 -33.16 22.86
C ASP A 14 -60.15 -33.28 23.36
N GLY A 15 -59.57 -32.30 24.07
CA GLY A 15 -58.29 -32.54 24.76
C GLY A 15 -57.95 -31.57 25.88
N ALA A 16 -57.56 -32.10 27.04
CA ALA A 16 -56.92 -31.31 28.09
C ALA A 16 -55.58 -30.75 27.58
N LEU A 17 -55.21 -29.53 28.01
CA LEU A 17 -53.91 -28.93 27.70
C LEU A 17 -52.79 -29.90 28.07
N SER A 18 -51.93 -30.21 27.10
CA SER A 18 -50.76 -31.06 27.29
C SER A 18 -49.49 -30.32 26.87
N TYR A 19 -48.34 -30.75 27.40
CA TYR A 19 -47.05 -30.21 26.99
C TYR A 19 -46.78 -30.41 25.49
N ASP A 20 -47.26 -31.50 24.88
CA ASP A 20 -47.15 -31.75 23.45
C ASP A 20 -47.93 -30.70 22.63
N THR A 21 -49.14 -30.35 23.07
CA THR A 21 -49.94 -29.29 22.41
C THR A 21 -49.27 -27.92 22.54
N ILE A 22 -48.70 -27.60 23.70
CA ILE A 22 -47.96 -26.34 23.92
C ILE A 22 -46.73 -26.28 23.01
N ASP A 23 -45.99 -27.38 22.89
CA ASP A 23 -44.79 -27.42 22.06
C ASP A 23 -45.11 -27.27 20.56
N LYS A 24 -46.21 -27.86 20.10
CA LYS A 24 -46.72 -27.67 18.73
C LYS A 24 -47.11 -26.22 18.46
N LEU A 25 -47.84 -25.57 19.38
CA LEU A 25 -48.21 -24.16 19.24
C LEU A 25 -46.98 -23.26 19.24
N ARG A 26 -46.03 -23.50 20.15
CA ARG A 26 -44.74 -22.80 20.19
C ARG A 26 -43.97 -22.93 18.89
N THR A 27 -43.87 -24.14 18.33
CA THR A 27 -43.19 -24.39 17.06
C THR A 27 -43.86 -23.63 15.90
N VAL A 28 -45.19 -23.57 15.87
CA VAL A 28 -45.94 -22.81 14.86
C VAL A 28 -45.66 -21.30 15.00
N ASP A 29 -45.67 -20.76 16.21
CA ASP A 29 -45.39 -19.36 16.47
C ASP A 29 -43.94 -18.98 16.15
N GLU A 30 -42.97 -19.79 16.59
CA GLU A 30 -41.55 -19.64 16.26
C GLU A 30 -41.37 -19.62 14.73
N LYS A 31 -41.99 -20.56 14.02
CA LYS A 31 -41.92 -20.61 12.55
C LYS A 31 -42.55 -19.38 11.89
N ALA A 32 -43.72 -18.95 12.35
CA ALA A 32 -44.43 -17.81 11.76
C ALA A 32 -43.69 -16.48 11.98
N GLN A 33 -42.98 -16.33 13.11
CA GLN A 33 -42.27 -15.11 13.47
C GLN A 33 -40.82 -15.10 12.99
N LEU A 34 -40.09 -16.22 13.09
CA LEU A 34 -38.65 -16.29 12.81
C LEU A 34 -38.34 -16.59 11.34
N ASP A 35 -39.07 -17.49 10.66
CA ASP A 35 -38.78 -17.84 9.25
C ASP A 35 -38.71 -16.60 8.33
N PRO A 36 -39.60 -15.60 8.43
CA PRO A 36 -39.51 -14.41 7.59
C PRO A 36 -38.26 -13.56 7.87
N ILE A 37 -37.81 -13.53 9.13
CA ILE A 37 -36.59 -12.81 9.55
C ILE A 37 -35.37 -13.54 9.00
N ASP A 38 -35.30 -14.87 9.15
CA ASP A 38 -34.20 -15.69 8.63
C ASP A 38 -34.09 -15.60 7.10
N LYS A 39 -35.23 -15.57 6.40
CA LYS A 39 -35.26 -15.33 4.95
C LYS A 39 -34.71 -13.96 4.58
N LYS A 40 -35.05 -12.91 5.33
CA LYS A 40 -34.53 -11.55 5.11
C LYS A 40 -33.04 -11.48 5.38
N ILE A 41 -32.56 -12.10 6.46
CA ILE A 41 -31.13 -12.18 6.78
C ILE A 41 -30.39 -12.88 5.64
N THR A 42 -30.83 -14.07 5.23
CA THR A 42 -30.21 -14.83 4.14
C THR A 42 -30.17 -14.02 2.85
N THR A 43 -31.29 -13.41 2.47
CA THR A 43 -31.37 -12.56 1.27
C THR A 43 -30.41 -11.39 1.32
N ASN A 44 -30.31 -10.70 2.46
CA ASN A 44 -29.42 -9.56 2.63
C ASN A 44 -27.96 -9.98 2.66
N THR A 45 -27.63 -11.13 3.24
CA THR A 45 -26.26 -11.69 3.22
C THR A 45 -25.84 -12.02 1.79
N THR A 46 -26.70 -12.67 1.00
CA THR A 46 -26.41 -12.93 -0.42
C THR A 46 -26.19 -11.64 -1.20
N LYS A 47 -27.08 -10.65 -1.04
CA LYS A 47 -26.93 -9.34 -1.70
C LYS A 47 -25.62 -8.63 -1.33
N GLN A 48 -25.18 -8.70 -0.08
CA GLN A 48 -23.92 -8.11 0.37
C GLN A 48 -22.71 -8.80 -0.27
N ASN A 49 -22.73 -10.13 -0.38
CA ASN A 49 -21.66 -10.89 -1.02
C ASN A 49 -21.57 -10.56 -2.52
N ASP A 50 -22.71 -10.49 -3.20
CA ASP A 50 -22.79 -10.15 -4.63
C ASP A 50 -22.31 -8.70 -4.86
N LEU A 51 -22.74 -7.76 -4.02
CA LEU A 51 -22.32 -6.36 -4.11
C LEU A 51 -20.81 -6.21 -3.87
N THR A 52 -20.23 -6.96 -2.94
CA THR A 52 -18.79 -6.96 -2.68
C THR A 52 -18.03 -7.46 -3.91
N SER A 53 -18.50 -8.55 -4.51
CA SER A 53 -17.91 -9.10 -5.74
C SER A 53 -17.99 -8.11 -6.90
N LEU A 54 -19.15 -7.48 -7.10
CA LEU A 54 -19.35 -6.47 -8.12
C LEU A 54 -18.44 -5.25 -7.91
N THR A 55 -18.32 -4.78 -6.67
CA THR A 55 -17.47 -3.64 -6.31
C THR A 55 -16.00 -3.93 -6.63
N SER A 56 -15.54 -5.16 -6.36
CA SER A 56 -14.19 -5.60 -6.71
C SER A 56 -13.95 -5.60 -8.23
N LEU A 57 -14.90 -6.13 -9.00
CA LEU A 57 -14.83 -6.12 -10.47
C LEU A 57 -14.81 -4.70 -11.04
N VAL A 58 -15.67 -3.82 -10.56
CA VAL A 58 -15.70 -2.41 -10.99
C VAL A 58 -14.42 -1.67 -10.62
N THR A 59 -13.85 -1.96 -9.44
CA THR A 59 -12.55 -1.38 -9.02
C THR A 59 -11.41 -1.83 -9.93
N THR A 60 -11.41 -3.11 -10.32
CA THR A 60 -10.45 -3.68 -11.27
C THR A 60 -10.58 -3.03 -12.65
N LEU A 61 -11.81 -2.88 -13.14
CA LEU A 61 -12.10 -2.21 -14.41
C LEU A 61 -11.67 -0.75 -14.39
N LYS A 62 -11.99 -0.01 -13.33
CA LYS A 62 -11.57 1.38 -13.15
C LYS A 62 -10.05 1.52 -13.19
N THR A 63 -9.33 0.66 -12.48
CA THR A 63 -7.86 0.65 -12.47
C THR A 63 -7.30 0.42 -13.87
N SER A 64 -7.84 -0.57 -14.59
CA SER A 64 -7.42 -0.90 -15.96
C SER A 64 -7.73 0.22 -16.96
N THR A 65 -8.84 0.93 -16.78
CA THR A 65 -9.22 2.05 -17.64
C THR A 65 -8.35 3.29 -17.36
N ASN A 66 -8.07 3.56 -16.09
CA ASN A 66 -7.23 4.69 -15.70
C ASN A 66 -5.79 4.58 -16.21
N SER A 67 -5.23 3.37 -16.29
CA SER A 67 -3.89 3.18 -16.84
C SER A 67 -3.81 3.53 -18.34
N LEU A 68 -4.92 3.33 -19.07
CA LEU A 68 -5.08 3.69 -20.48
C LEU A 68 -5.45 5.16 -20.69
N ALA A 69 -6.03 5.83 -19.69
CA ALA A 69 -6.45 7.23 -19.80
C ALA A 69 -5.27 8.22 -19.81
N SER A 70 -4.07 7.80 -19.40
CA SER A 70 -2.89 8.67 -19.35
C SER A 70 -2.25 8.83 -20.72
N GLU A 71 -2.31 10.04 -21.29
CA GLU A 71 -1.68 10.39 -22.57
C GLU A 71 -0.16 10.10 -22.58
N MET A 72 0.51 10.30 -21.44
CA MET A 72 1.94 10.03 -21.27
C MET A 72 2.32 8.55 -21.47
N THR A 73 1.36 7.63 -21.35
CA THR A 73 1.56 6.21 -21.68
C THR A 73 1.86 6.02 -23.16
N TYR A 74 1.28 6.84 -24.05
CA TYR A 74 1.44 6.75 -25.50
C TYR A 74 2.62 7.56 -26.04
N LEU A 75 3.19 8.43 -25.21
CA LEU A 75 4.35 9.25 -25.55
C LEU A 75 5.68 8.67 -25.01
N LYS A 76 5.67 7.44 -24.49
CA LYS A 76 6.86 6.76 -23.96
C LYS A 76 7.97 6.70 -25.01
N ARG A 77 9.20 6.90 -24.54
CA ARG A 77 10.42 6.82 -25.36
C ARG A 77 11.30 5.68 -24.90
N THR A 78 11.89 5.00 -25.87
CA THR A 78 12.97 4.05 -25.65
C THR A 78 14.26 4.65 -26.18
N THR A 79 15.36 4.36 -25.50
CA THR A 79 16.70 4.81 -25.90
C THR A 79 17.51 3.59 -26.30
N THR A 80 18.38 3.76 -27.29
CA THR A 80 19.37 2.75 -27.66
C THR A 80 20.71 3.46 -27.74
N VAL A 81 21.71 2.90 -27.07
CA VAL A 81 23.07 3.47 -27.02
C VAL A 81 24.00 2.49 -27.71
N SER A 82 24.91 3.00 -28.53
CA SER A 82 25.81 2.18 -29.34
C SER A 82 26.86 1.41 -28.54
N ASN A 83 27.11 1.78 -27.27
CA ASN A 83 28.04 1.11 -26.37
C ASN A 83 27.66 1.33 -24.91
N SER A 84 28.48 0.82 -23.98
CA SER A 84 28.28 0.89 -22.54
C SER A 84 28.96 2.07 -21.83
N ALA A 85 29.54 3.02 -22.57
CA ALA A 85 30.27 4.14 -21.98
C ALA A 85 29.35 5.14 -21.26
N VAL A 86 28.08 5.22 -21.69
CA VAL A 86 27.05 6.10 -21.13
C VAL A 86 25.71 5.38 -21.07
N SER A 87 24.85 5.80 -20.15
CA SER A 87 23.44 5.41 -20.12
C SER A 87 22.60 6.65 -20.41
N ILE A 88 21.63 6.51 -21.32
CA ILE A 88 20.73 7.59 -21.71
C ILE A 88 19.31 7.15 -21.42
N THR A 89 18.55 7.99 -20.73
CA THR A 89 17.11 7.84 -20.53
C THR A 89 16.40 9.03 -21.16
N ALA A 90 15.20 8.79 -21.71
CA ALA A 90 14.35 9.83 -22.26
C ALA A 90 13.01 9.84 -21.52
N GLN A 91 12.51 11.03 -21.23
CA GLN A 91 11.17 11.17 -20.65
C GLN A 91 10.11 10.96 -21.74
N SER A 92 8.89 10.58 -21.34
CA SER A 92 7.77 10.56 -22.28
C SER A 92 7.57 11.95 -22.89
N GLY A 93 7.33 11.99 -24.20
CA GLY A 93 7.10 13.25 -24.93
C GLY A 93 8.35 13.97 -25.41
N THR A 94 9.56 13.52 -25.06
CA THR A 94 10.79 14.04 -25.68
C THR A 94 10.77 13.81 -27.19
N ASP A 95 11.33 14.74 -27.97
CA ASP A 95 11.42 14.60 -29.42
C ASP A 95 12.28 13.39 -29.82
N VAL A 96 11.91 12.76 -30.93
CA VAL A 96 12.65 11.63 -31.49
C VAL A 96 13.83 12.19 -32.27
N GLN A 97 15.03 11.76 -31.91
CA GLN A 97 16.26 12.23 -32.54
C GLN A 97 17.39 11.22 -32.36
N ASP A 98 18.37 11.31 -33.26
CA ASP A 98 19.66 10.66 -33.14
C ASP A 98 20.74 11.71 -32.88
N PHE A 99 21.70 11.39 -32.02
CA PHE A 99 22.84 12.26 -31.74
C PHE A 99 24.08 11.46 -31.37
N SER A 100 25.25 12.10 -31.49
CA SER A 100 26.53 11.54 -31.08
C SER A 100 27.00 12.19 -29.78
N LEU A 101 27.42 11.38 -28.82
CA LEU A 101 27.99 11.84 -27.55
C LEU A 101 29.44 11.38 -27.43
N HIS A 102 30.35 12.33 -27.20
CA HIS A 102 31.76 12.06 -26.97
C HIS A 102 32.14 12.47 -25.55
N VAL A 103 32.57 11.50 -24.73
CA VAL A 103 32.99 11.72 -23.34
C VAL A 103 34.50 11.88 -23.30
N THR A 104 34.98 13.07 -22.97
CA THR A 104 36.42 13.37 -22.88
C THR A 104 37.00 13.10 -21.49
N THR A 105 36.23 13.37 -20.43
CA THR A 105 36.68 13.19 -19.04
C THR A 105 35.48 12.95 -18.13
N LEU A 106 35.67 12.07 -17.14
CA LEU A 106 34.69 11.81 -16.09
C LEU A 106 34.85 12.82 -14.96
N ALA A 107 33.72 13.26 -14.40
CA ALA A 107 33.74 13.99 -13.15
C ALA A 107 34.39 13.13 -12.05
N LYS A 108 35.26 13.75 -11.25
CA LYS A 108 35.95 13.11 -10.12
C LYS A 108 35.62 13.88 -8.86
N GLN A 109 35.81 13.22 -7.72
CA GLN A 109 35.81 13.85 -6.41
C GLN A 109 37.24 14.08 -5.96
N ASP A 110 37.45 15.09 -5.11
CA ASP A 110 38.72 15.28 -4.42
C ASP A 110 38.84 14.27 -3.28
N VAL A 111 40.03 13.69 -3.12
CA VAL A 111 40.35 12.79 -2.01
C VAL A 111 41.61 13.29 -1.33
N TYR A 112 41.48 13.62 -0.04
CA TYR A 112 42.57 14.06 0.81
C TYR A 112 42.92 12.97 1.82
N GLN A 113 44.19 12.59 1.90
CA GLN A 113 44.69 11.56 2.80
C GLN A 113 45.77 12.15 3.72
N SER A 114 45.58 12.05 5.03
CA SER A 114 46.59 12.41 6.02
C SER A 114 47.80 11.47 5.93
N LYS A 115 49.02 11.99 6.05
CA LYS A 115 50.26 11.22 5.83
C LYS A 115 50.91 10.65 7.08
N THR A 116 50.52 11.14 8.27
CA THR A 116 51.41 11.12 9.45
C THR A 116 50.87 10.37 10.66
N TYR A 117 49.59 10.01 10.70
CA TYR A 117 49.02 9.36 11.87
C TYR A 117 49.15 7.84 11.79
N THR A 118 49.55 7.23 12.91
CA THR A 118 49.83 5.78 13.02
C THR A 118 48.69 5.00 13.67
N SER A 119 47.72 5.69 14.29
CA SER A 119 46.54 5.10 14.95
C SER A 119 45.37 6.09 14.98
N GLN A 120 44.13 5.57 15.03
CA GLN A 120 42.91 6.37 15.21
C GLN A 120 42.82 7.05 16.58
N THR A 121 43.57 6.54 17.57
CA THR A 121 43.65 7.12 18.92
C THR A 121 44.73 8.19 19.06
N ALA A 122 45.48 8.49 17.99
CA ALA A 122 46.45 9.58 18.00
C ALA A 122 45.72 10.93 18.14
N THR A 123 46.29 11.84 18.94
CA THR A 123 45.77 13.20 19.06
C THR A 123 45.97 13.97 17.76
N PHE A 124 44.92 14.66 17.33
CA PHE A 124 44.89 15.46 16.11
C PHE A 124 45.53 16.84 16.31
N ALA A 125 45.12 17.54 17.37
CA ALA A 125 45.57 18.89 17.69
C ALA A 125 46.42 18.90 18.97
N SER A 126 47.37 19.85 19.05
CA SER A 126 48.23 20.05 20.22
C SER A 126 47.73 21.13 21.19
N ALA A 127 46.68 21.85 20.80
CA ALA A 127 46.04 22.94 21.54
C ALA A 127 44.58 23.07 21.08
N ASP A 128 43.78 23.84 21.81
CA ASP A 128 42.41 24.13 21.44
C ASP A 128 42.37 25.12 20.25
N ASP A 129 41.58 24.81 19.22
CA ASP A 129 41.50 25.60 17.98
C ASP A 129 40.20 25.32 17.21
N THR A 130 40.01 25.99 16.07
CA THR A 130 38.91 25.77 15.12
C THR A 130 39.44 25.30 13.76
N LEU A 131 39.05 24.08 13.36
CA LEU A 131 39.26 23.57 12.02
C LEU A 131 38.16 24.08 11.08
N THR A 132 38.51 24.91 10.10
CA THR A 132 37.58 25.36 9.05
C THR A 132 37.75 24.56 7.76
N LEU A 133 36.73 23.84 7.33
CA LEU A 133 36.64 23.20 6.02
C LEU A 133 35.86 24.09 5.04
N LYS A 134 36.41 24.35 3.86
CA LYS A 134 35.72 25.09 2.79
C LYS A 134 35.41 24.15 1.63
N ILE A 135 34.13 23.83 1.46
CA ILE A 135 33.65 22.89 0.43
C ILE A 135 32.60 23.61 -0.41
N ASN A 136 32.83 23.69 -1.73
CA ASN A 136 31.93 24.34 -2.69
C ASN A 136 31.50 25.76 -2.27
N GLY A 137 32.45 26.56 -1.78
CA GLY A 137 32.21 27.94 -1.31
C GLY A 137 31.50 28.08 0.04
N LYS A 138 31.18 26.98 0.72
CA LYS A 138 30.61 26.97 2.07
C LYS A 138 31.67 26.65 3.11
N SER A 139 31.66 27.37 4.23
CA SER A 139 32.54 27.12 5.38
C SER A 139 31.84 26.25 6.42
N TYR A 140 32.60 25.33 7.01
CA TYR A 140 32.20 24.45 8.10
C TYR A 140 33.28 24.52 9.18
N ASP A 141 32.92 24.99 10.36
CA ASP A 141 33.86 25.18 11.47
C ASP A 141 33.66 24.07 12.51
N PHE A 142 34.76 23.42 12.90
CA PHE A 142 34.80 22.34 13.88
C PHE A 142 35.76 22.73 15.00
N ASN A 143 35.25 22.80 16.23
CA ASN A 143 36.11 23.05 17.38
C ASN A 143 36.89 21.78 17.72
N VAL A 144 38.19 21.92 17.93
CA VAL A 144 39.09 20.83 18.36
C VAL A 144 39.79 21.24 19.64
N THR A 145 40.13 20.26 20.48
CA THR A 145 40.91 20.48 21.71
C THR A 145 42.25 19.78 21.62
N SER A 146 43.16 20.09 22.54
CA SER A 146 44.44 19.38 22.70
C SER A 146 44.32 17.87 22.92
N THR A 147 43.13 17.35 23.23
CA THR A 147 42.86 15.93 23.46
C THR A 147 42.07 15.27 22.33
N THR A 148 41.54 16.03 21.36
CA THR A 148 40.77 15.48 20.24
C THR A 148 41.60 14.46 19.48
N THR A 149 41.12 13.22 19.42
CA THR A 149 41.73 12.12 18.66
C THR A 149 41.26 12.11 17.21
N LEU A 150 41.92 11.36 16.33
CA LEU A 150 41.44 11.18 14.96
C LEU A 150 40.06 10.52 14.88
N SER A 151 39.72 9.61 15.82
CA SER A 151 38.40 9.00 15.88
C SER A 151 37.34 10.04 16.21
N GLU A 152 37.61 10.91 17.18
CA GLU A 152 36.67 11.98 17.57
C GLU A 152 36.57 13.09 16.51
N LEU A 153 37.64 13.36 15.76
CA LEU A 153 37.59 14.33 14.65
C LEU A 153 36.73 13.83 13.47
N LYS A 154 36.69 12.52 13.26
CA LYS A 154 35.92 11.90 12.18
C LYS A 154 34.42 11.97 12.41
N ASP A 155 34.00 11.86 13.67
CA ASP A 155 32.61 11.76 14.10
C ASP A 155 31.90 13.13 14.13
#